data_AF-A0AAD4MKM5-F1
#
_entry.id   AF-A0AAD4MKM5-F1
#
_cell.length_a   1.000
_cell.length_b   1.000
_cell.length_c   1.000
_cell.angle_alpha   90.00
_cell.angle_beta   90.00
_cell.angle_gamma   90.00
#
_symmetry.space_group_name_H-M   'P 1'
#
loop_
_entity.id
_entity.type
_entity.pdbx_description
1 polymer ?
#
loop_
_entity_poly.entity_id
_entity_poly.type
_entity_poly.pdbx_seq_one_letter_code
_entity_poly.pdbx_strand_id
1 'polypeptide(L)'
;MQNWVAGWTEWNLCLDEQGGPTWVTTAIHGLDSTIIVNNTVDEFYKQPTYYVIGHFSKFVPAGSVRVDMAIEHFPQAWTVWHSSIPQSHVLVLHNKNHSLTSMYP
;
A
#
# COMPACT_ATOMS: atom_id res chain seq x y z
N MET A 1 0.38 -7.86 5.25
CA MET A 1 -0.70 -8.40 6.09
C MET A 1 -0.58 -9.92 6.36
N GLN A 2 0.61 -10.53 6.22
CA GLN A 2 0.80 -11.96 6.51
C GLN A 2 0.90 -12.29 8.01
N ASN A 3 1.09 -11.26 8.86
CA ASN A 3 1.26 -11.40 10.30
C ASN A 3 -0.03 -11.07 11.07
N TRP A 4 -1.16 -11.65 10.67
CA TRP A 4 -2.45 -11.61 11.39
C TRP A 4 -3.08 -10.21 11.66
N VAL A 5 -2.58 -9.16 11.03
CA VAL A 5 -3.20 -7.83 11.08
C VAL A 5 -4.51 -7.83 10.27
N ALA A 6 -5.59 -7.29 10.85
CA ALA A 6 -6.90 -7.22 10.20
C ALA A 6 -7.07 -5.98 9.29
N GLY A 7 -6.18 -5.00 9.41
CA GLY A 7 -6.23 -3.76 8.66
C GLY A 7 -4.94 -2.97 8.84
N TRP A 8 -4.84 -1.87 8.09
CA TRP A 8 -3.69 -0.98 8.14
C TRP A 8 -4.14 0.44 7.82
N THR A 9 -3.65 1.41 8.58
CA THR A 9 -4.05 2.81 8.48
C THR A 9 -2.81 3.67 8.36
N GLU A 10 -2.81 4.59 7.39
CA GLU A 10 -1.77 5.62 7.28
C GLU A 10 -1.85 6.63 8.41
N TRP A 11 -0.73 7.31 8.66
CA TRP A 11 -0.71 8.40 9.62
C TRP A 11 -1.35 9.67 9.06
N ASN A 12 -0.66 10.35 8.16
CA ASN A 12 -1.18 11.54 7.48
C ASN A 12 -1.66 11.16 6.09
N LEU A 13 -2.88 11.57 5.73
CA LEU A 13 -3.40 11.38 4.38
C LEU A 13 -2.65 12.24 3.36
N CYS A 14 -2.33 13.47 3.73
CA CYS A 14 -1.49 14.38 2.95
C CYS A 14 -0.64 15.28 3.85
N LEU A 15 0.52 15.72 3.35
CA LEU A 15 1.37 16.74 3.94
C LEU A 15 1.87 17.72 2.85
N ASP A 16 2.42 18.85 3.24
CA ASP A 16 3.15 19.74 2.32
C ASP A 16 4.53 19.18 1.94
N GLU A 17 5.23 19.87 1.04
CA GLU A 17 6.57 19.49 0.56
C GLU A 17 7.65 19.46 1.66
N GLN A 18 7.38 20.02 2.84
CA GLN A 18 8.28 20.03 3.99
C GLN A 18 7.86 19.04 5.09
N GLY A 19 6.78 18.28 4.88
CA GLY A 19 6.25 17.31 5.84
C GLY A 19 5.37 17.91 6.93
N GLY A 20 4.80 19.09 6.68
CA GLY A 20 3.92 19.84 7.58
C GLY A 20 2.49 19.98 7.07
N PRO A 21 1.68 20.85 7.71
CA PRO A 21 2.03 21.68 8.87
C PRO A 21 2.02 20.89 10.20
N THR A 22 2.90 21.26 11.12
CA THR A 22 2.94 20.69 12.48
C THR A 22 3.09 21.80 13.52
N TRP A 23 2.49 21.61 14.69
CA TRP A 23 2.63 22.53 15.83
C TRP A 23 4.00 22.42 16.52
N VAL A 24 4.71 21.30 16.32
CA VAL A 24 6.05 21.05 16.89
C VAL A 24 7.12 21.33 15.83
N THR A 25 7.80 22.46 15.95
CA THR A 25 8.77 22.99 14.98
C THR A 25 10.20 22.45 15.12
N THR A 26 10.45 21.42 15.94
CA THR A 26 11.84 20.98 16.22
C THR A 26 12.07 19.47 16.13
N ALA A 27 11.02 18.64 16.05
CA ALA A 27 11.17 17.18 16.16
C ALA A 27 10.53 16.36 15.02
N ILE A 28 9.76 16.97 14.12
CA ILE A 28 8.99 16.25 13.09
C ILE A 28 9.08 16.92 11.70
N HIS A 29 10.20 17.57 11.42
CA HIS A 29 10.52 18.04 10.06
C HIS A 29 10.90 16.86 9.16
N GLY A 30 10.37 16.82 7.94
CA GLY A 30 10.64 15.76 6.97
C GLY A 30 9.80 14.50 7.14
N LEU A 31 8.60 14.61 7.74
CA LEU A 31 7.61 13.54 7.66
C LEU A 31 7.14 13.36 6.21
N ASP A 32 6.94 12.12 5.80
CA ASP A 32 6.36 11.78 4.51
C ASP A 32 4.88 11.45 4.66
N SER A 33 4.15 11.47 3.55
CA SER A 33 2.75 11.09 3.47
C SER A 33 2.46 10.42 2.13
N THR A 34 1.34 9.71 2.00
CA THR A 34 0.96 9.12 0.71
C THR A 34 0.71 10.16 -0.37
N ILE A 35 0.35 11.38 0.02
CA ILE A 35 0.09 12.49 -0.89
C ILE A 35 0.89 13.70 -0.39
N ILE A 36 1.72 14.27 -1.27
CA ILE A 36 2.40 15.53 -1.01
C ILE A 36 1.69 16.64 -1.79
N VAL A 37 1.25 17.68 -1.11
CA VAL A 37 0.48 18.79 -1.69
C VAL A 37 1.39 19.99 -1.88
N ASN A 38 1.47 20.49 -3.11
CA ASN A 38 2.08 21.78 -3.41
C ASN A 38 0.97 22.83 -3.54
N ASN A 39 0.73 23.56 -2.44
CA ASN A 39 -0.29 24.59 -2.37
C ASN A 39 0.08 25.89 -3.11
N THR A 40 1.33 26.03 -3.59
CA THR A 40 1.73 27.25 -4.34
C THR A 40 1.25 27.21 -5.79
N VAL A 41 1.06 26.00 -6.34
CA VAL A 41 0.65 25.77 -7.73
C VAL A 41 -0.62 24.93 -7.88
N ASP A 42 -1.33 24.65 -6.79
CA ASP A 42 -2.56 23.82 -6.76
C ASP A 42 -2.37 22.40 -7.34
N GLU A 43 -1.27 21.75 -6.97
CA GLU A 43 -0.92 20.40 -7.43
C GLU A 43 -0.66 19.45 -6.26
N PHE A 44 -0.72 18.14 -6.54
CA PHE A 44 -0.34 17.13 -5.57
C PHE A 44 0.34 15.92 -6.22
N TYR A 45 1.24 15.31 -5.47
CA TYR A 45 2.03 14.17 -5.89
C TYR A 45 1.56 12.92 -5.15
N LYS A 46 1.26 11.86 -5.90
CA LYS A 46 0.94 10.54 -5.34
C LYS A 46 2.24 9.77 -5.16
N GLN A 47 2.63 9.57 -3.91
CA GLN A 47 3.85 8.84 -3.55
C GLN A 47 3.68 7.33 -3.81
N PRO A 48 4.76 6.53 -3.92
CA PRO A 48 4.68 5.08 -4.08
C PRO A 48 3.73 4.39 -3.07
N THR A 49 3.71 4.88 -1.83
CA THR A 49 2.86 4.36 -0.75
C THR A 49 1.35 4.50 -1.05
N TYR A 50 0.93 5.56 -1.76
CA TYR A 50 -0.44 5.72 -2.24
C TYR A 50 -0.89 4.52 -3.09
N TYR A 51 -0.01 4.06 -3.99
CA TYR A 51 -0.30 2.93 -4.85
C TYR A 51 -0.27 1.61 -4.08
N VAL A 52 0.66 1.46 -3.12
CA VAL A 52 0.71 0.27 -2.24
C VAL A 52 -0.60 0.11 -1.47
N ILE A 53 -1.09 1.16 -0.83
CA ILE A 53 -2.38 1.10 -0.12
C ILE A 53 -3.52 0.88 -1.09
N GLY A 54 -3.49 1.55 -2.26
CA GLY A 54 -4.46 1.37 -3.33
C GLY A 54 -4.61 -0.07 -3.79
N HIS A 55 -3.53 -0.84 -3.87
CA HIS A 55 -3.58 -2.28 -4.20
C HIS A 55 -4.38 -3.11 -3.20
N PHE A 56 -4.48 -2.67 -1.94
CA PHE A 56 -5.29 -3.33 -0.93
C PHE A 56 -6.68 -2.70 -0.83
N SER A 57 -6.77 -1.39 -0.59
CA SER A 57 -8.03 -0.70 -0.29
C SER A 57 -9.04 -0.76 -1.44
N LYS A 58 -8.58 -0.79 -2.70
CA LYS A 58 -9.45 -0.87 -3.87
C LYS A 58 -10.00 -2.27 -4.12
N PHE A 59 -9.20 -3.30 -3.84
CA PHE A 59 -9.50 -4.67 -4.27
C PHE A 59 -9.87 -5.60 -3.13
N VAL A 60 -9.50 -5.28 -1.89
CA VAL A 60 -9.80 -6.05 -0.68
C VAL A 60 -10.85 -5.30 0.13
N PRO A 61 -12.15 -5.46 -0.17
CA PRO A 61 -13.21 -4.78 0.58
C PRO A 61 -13.29 -5.27 2.03
N ALA A 62 -13.92 -4.49 2.89
CA ALA A 62 -14.18 -4.84 4.29
C ALA A 62 -14.92 -6.20 4.38
N GLY A 63 -14.50 -7.04 5.32
CA GLY A 63 -15.03 -8.40 5.48
C GLY A 63 -14.34 -9.47 4.61
N SER A 64 -13.37 -9.10 3.77
CA SER A 64 -12.52 -10.07 3.09
C SER A 64 -11.70 -10.90 4.09
N VAL A 65 -11.50 -12.17 3.78
CA VAL A 65 -10.75 -13.11 4.62
C VAL A 65 -9.45 -13.49 3.92
N ARG A 66 -8.32 -13.39 4.64
CA ARG A 66 -7.03 -13.89 4.15
C ARG A 66 -7.09 -15.41 4.07
N VAL A 67 -6.74 -15.95 2.91
CA VAL A 67 -6.63 -17.39 2.69
C VAL A 67 -5.17 -17.78 2.62
N ASP A 68 -4.82 -18.94 3.16
CA ASP A 68 -3.47 -19.48 3.08
C ASP A 68 -3.18 -20.01 1.67
N MET A 69 -1.93 -19.90 1.24
CA MET A 69 -1.48 -20.36 -0.07
C MET A 69 -0.09 -20.96 0.07
N ALA A 70 0.11 -22.15 -0.50
CA ALA A 70 1.42 -22.73 -0.69
C ALA A 70 1.94 -22.26 -2.06
N ILE A 71 3.20 -21.84 -2.14
CA ILE A 71 3.87 -21.59 -3.42
C ILE A 71 5.18 -22.36 -3.41
N GLU A 72 5.52 -22.93 -4.55
CA GLU A 72 6.73 -23.73 -4.72
C GLU A 72 7.93 -22.88 -5.20
N HIS A 73 7.67 -21.83 -5.99
CA HIS A 73 8.68 -20.92 -6.53
C HIS A 73 8.22 -19.46 -6.37
N PHE A 74 8.91 -18.67 -5.54
CA PHE A 74 8.33 -17.44 -4.98
C PHE A 74 8.86 -16.12 -5.54
N PRO A 75 7.98 -15.11 -5.74
CA PRO A 75 8.30 -13.71 -5.52
C PRO A 75 8.41 -13.37 -4.02
N GLN A 76 9.24 -12.37 -3.68
CA GLN A 76 9.67 -12.08 -2.30
C GLN A 76 8.55 -11.73 -1.30
N ALA A 77 7.37 -11.27 -1.75
CA ALA A 77 6.21 -11.04 -0.88
C ALA A 77 4.88 -11.15 -1.66
N TRP A 78 3.86 -11.73 -1.01
CA TRP A 78 2.55 -12.02 -1.61
C TRP A 78 1.47 -12.15 -0.53
N THR A 79 0.20 -12.05 -0.92
CA THR A 79 -0.95 -12.37 -0.05
C THR A 79 -2.22 -12.56 -0.89
N VAL A 80 -3.10 -13.47 -0.46
CA VAL A 80 -4.37 -13.79 -1.11
C VAL A 80 -5.53 -13.48 -0.18
N TRP A 81 -6.57 -12.89 -0.76
CA TRP A 81 -7.82 -12.55 -0.10
C TRP A 81 -8.99 -13.17 -0.84
N HIS A 82 -9.98 -13.64 -0.09
CA HIS A 82 -11.29 -13.99 -0.59
C HIS A 82 -12.31 -12.99 -0.06
N SER A 83 -13.09 -12.40 -0.97
CA SER A 83 -14.27 -11.61 -0.62
C SER A 83 -15.53 -12.40 -0.98
N SER A 84 -16.50 -12.43 -0.07
CA SER A 84 -17.80 -13.06 -0.32
C SER A 84 -18.74 -12.18 -1.14
N ILE A 85 -18.49 -10.86 -1.19
CA ILE A 85 -19.36 -9.89 -1.87
C ILE A 85 -18.50 -8.82 -2.58
N PRO A 86 -18.41 -8.85 -3.93
CA PRO A 86 -18.77 -9.97 -4.80
C PRO A 86 -17.87 -11.19 -4.52
N GLN A 87 -18.37 -12.40 -4.78
CA GLN A 87 -17.58 -13.62 -4.64
C GLN A 87 -16.35 -13.54 -5.57
N SER A 88 -15.19 -13.26 -4.99
CA SER A 88 -13.98 -12.98 -5.74
C SER A 88 -12.74 -13.35 -4.93
N HIS A 89 -11.68 -13.71 -5.65
CA HIS A 89 -10.35 -13.89 -5.10
C HIS A 89 -9.43 -12.79 -5.61
N VAL A 90 -8.59 -12.27 -4.71
CA VAL A 90 -7.66 -11.17 -4.99
C VAL A 90 -6.28 -11.61 -4.56
N LEU A 91 -5.35 -11.64 -5.51
CA LEU A 91 -3.95 -11.93 -5.26
C LEU A 91 -3.15 -10.63 -5.41
N VAL A 92 -2.45 -10.23 -4.35
CA VAL A 92 -1.52 -9.11 -4.38
C VAL A 92 -0.09 -9.67 -4.36
N LEU A 93 0.66 -9.39 -5.42
CA LEU A 93 2.05 -9.83 -5.59
C LEU A 93 2.99 -8.63 -5.54
N HIS A 94 4.07 -8.75 -4.77
CA HIS A 94 5.13 -7.77 -4.72
C HIS A 94 6.45 -8.42 -5.16
N ASN A 95 6.91 -8.01 -6.34
CA ASN A 95 8.22 -8.37 -6.85
C ASN A 95 9.23 -7.27 -6.54
N LYS A 96 10.27 -7.57 -5.75
CA LYS A 96 11.39 -6.66 -5.48
C LYS A 96 12.60 -6.91 -6.38
N ASN A 97 12.55 -7.93 -7.24
CA ASN A 97 13.66 -8.22 -8.14
C ASN A 97 13.66 -7.24 -9.31
N HIS A 98 14.87 -6.82 -9.71
CA HIS A 98 15.07 -5.95 -10.88
C HIS A 98 15.09 -6.73 -12.21
N SER A 99 15.11 -8.07 -12.16
CA SER A 99 15.03 -8.94 -13.32
C SER A 99 13.60 -9.44 -13.52
N LEU A 100 13.06 -9.27 -14.72
CA LEU A 100 11.83 -9.92 -15.17
C LEU A 100 12.14 -11.40 -15.38
N THR A 101 12.00 -12.21 -14.33
CA THR A 101 11.97 -13.67 -14.54
C THR A 101 10.63 -13.98 -15.17
N SER A 102 10.60 -14.25 -16.47
CA SER A 102 9.37 -14.62 -17.18
C SER A 102 8.84 -15.92 -16.57
N MET A 103 7.67 -15.86 -15.95
CA MET A 103 6.99 -17.03 -15.45
C MET A 103 6.15 -17.62 -16.58
N TYR A 104 6.81 -18.36 -17.47
CA TYR A 104 6.16 -19.30 -18.40
C TYR A 104 7.02 -20.58 -18.47
N PRO A 105 6.39 -21.77 -18.54
CA PRO A 105 7.08 -23.04 -18.80
C PRO A 105 7.65 -23.11 -20.24
#